data_AF-A0A8D8MDH0-F1
#
_entry.id   AF-A0A8D8MDH0-F1
#
_cell.length_a   1.000
_cell.length_b   1.000
_cell.length_c   1.000
_cell.angle_alpha   90.00
_cell.angle_beta   90.00
_cell.angle_gamma   90.00
#
_symmetry.space_group_name_H-M   'P 1'
#
loop_
_entity.id
_entity.type
_entity.pdbx_description
1 polymer ?
#
loop_
_entity_poly.entity_id
_entity_poly.type
_entity_poly.pdbx_seq_one_letter_code
_entity_poly.pdbx_strand_id
1 'polypeptide(L)'
;MFNSRSLSLNAPASNLTSSEQQQSVELRMAKLESLTTTLLQNQKSLQDQLANLKQSDVTSSELDPCQSANSSGLVHLKDLRKDAYCEMDFLEGGWIVFQQQQVNSALSFNLNWAQYRLGFGTVGKDENYWLGLEPVHQITNSG
;
A
#
# COMPACT_ATOMS: atom_id res chain seq x y z
N MET A 1 -47.40 -79.38 8.09
CA MET A 1 -46.61 -78.70 9.12
C MET A 1 -45.49 -77.93 8.43
N PHE A 2 -45.40 -76.64 8.75
CA PHE A 2 -44.32 -75.69 8.48
C PHE A 2 -43.87 -75.50 7.02
N ASN A 3 -44.30 -74.39 6.42
CA ASN A 3 -43.39 -73.67 5.53
C ASN A 3 -43.50 -72.16 5.75
N SER A 4 -42.36 -71.58 6.11
CA SER A 4 -42.17 -70.21 6.59
C SER A 4 -42.48 -69.19 5.49
N ARG A 5 -43.39 -68.24 5.78
CA ARG A 5 -43.45 -66.99 5.01
C ARG A 5 -42.58 -65.96 5.73
N SER A 6 -41.46 -65.65 5.09
CA SER A 6 -40.58 -64.54 5.39
C SER A 6 -41.34 -63.21 5.25
N LEU A 7 -41.43 -62.46 6.33
CA LEU A 7 -41.81 -61.05 6.29
C LEU A 7 -40.59 -60.26 5.82
N SER A 8 -40.57 -59.91 4.53
CA SER A 8 -39.66 -58.89 4.02
C SER A 8 -40.14 -57.52 4.49
N LEU A 9 -39.45 -56.98 5.50
CA LEU A 9 -39.52 -55.58 5.92
C LEU A 9 -38.86 -54.72 4.84
N ASN A 10 -39.63 -54.33 3.82
CA ASN A 10 -39.26 -53.19 3.00
C ASN A 10 -39.89 -51.94 3.61
N ALA A 11 -39.12 -51.23 4.44
CA ALA A 11 -39.43 -49.86 4.82
C ALA A 11 -39.34 -48.99 3.56
N PRO A 12 -40.39 -48.22 3.21
CA PRO A 12 -40.28 -47.29 2.09
C PRO A 12 -39.31 -46.17 2.49
N ALA A 13 -38.35 -45.89 1.62
CA ALA A 13 -37.58 -44.65 1.70
C ALA A 13 -38.59 -43.49 1.64
N SER A 14 -38.79 -42.81 2.77
CA SER A 14 -39.72 -41.70 2.89
C SER A 14 -39.22 -40.54 2.03
N ASN A 15 -39.92 -40.26 0.93
CA ASN A 15 -39.79 -39.00 0.23
C ASN A 15 -40.24 -37.88 1.17
N LEU A 16 -39.36 -36.90 1.42
CA LEU A 16 -39.67 -35.72 2.21
C LEU A 16 -40.90 -35.02 1.65
N THR A 17 -41.81 -34.64 2.54
CA THR A 17 -43.03 -33.90 2.18
C THR A 17 -42.65 -32.52 1.64
N SER A 18 -43.46 -31.95 0.74
CA SER A 18 -43.17 -30.61 0.16
C SER A 18 -42.99 -29.52 1.22
N SER A 19 -43.61 -29.66 2.39
CA SER A 19 -43.42 -28.76 3.55
C SER A 19 -42.04 -28.89 4.19
N GLU A 20 -41.48 -30.10 4.32
CA GLU A 20 -40.12 -30.30 4.87
C GLU A 20 -39.05 -29.77 3.92
N GLN A 21 -39.29 -29.89 2.60
CA GLN A 21 -38.42 -29.29 1.58
C GLN A 21 -38.47 -27.76 1.65
N GLN A 22 -39.66 -27.16 1.79
CA GLN A 22 -39.83 -25.71 1.93
C GLN A 22 -39.10 -25.17 3.16
N GLN A 23 -39.26 -25.83 4.31
CA GLN A 23 -38.61 -25.45 5.58
C GLN A 23 -37.08 -25.59 5.50
N SER A 24 -36.59 -26.60 4.78
CA SER A 24 -35.16 -26.80 4.51
C SER A 24 -34.57 -25.68 3.65
N VAL A 25 -35.31 -25.21 2.64
CA VAL A 25 -34.88 -24.08 1.79
C VAL A 25 -34.85 -22.79 2.60
N GLU A 26 -35.86 -22.52 3.41
CA GLU A 26 -35.91 -21.32 4.27
C GLU A 26 -34.77 -21.29 5.29
N LEU A 27 -34.48 -22.43 5.93
CA LEU A 27 -33.34 -22.55 6.86
C LEU A 27 -32.00 -22.28 6.16
N ARG A 28 -31.84 -22.76 4.92
CA ARG A 28 -30.62 -22.51 4.12
C ARG A 28 -30.52 -21.04 3.73
N MET A 29 -31.63 -20.39 3.38
CA MET A 29 -31.63 -18.95 3.08
C MET A 29 -31.24 -18.13 4.30
N ALA A 30 -31.84 -18.39 5.47
CA ALA A 30 -31.47 -17.72 6.72
C ALA A 30 -29.99 -17.92 7.08
N LYS A 31 -29.45 -19.13 6.84
CA LYS A 31 -28.02 -19.41 7.05
C LYS A 31 -27.13 -18.66 6.06
N LEU A 32 -27.54 -18.53 4.80
CA LEU A 32 -26.82 -17.76 3.78
C LEU A 32 -26.81 -16.26 4.09
N GLU A 33 -27.93 -15.72 4.57
CA GLU A 33 -28.00 -14.33 5.03
C GLU A 33 -27.06 -14.09 6.22
N SER A 34 -27.06 -14.99 7.21
CA SER A 34 -26.14 -14.93 8.35
C SER A 34 -24.67 -15.03 7.93
N LEU A 35 -24.33 -15.89 6.97
CA LEU A 35 -22.97 -15.94 6.41
C LEU A 35 -22.61 -14.63 5.71
N THR A 36 -23.53 -14.05 4.95
CA THR A 36 -23.31 -12.81 4.20
C THR A 36 -23.07 -11.63 5.15
N THR A 37 -23.85 -11.52 6.22
CA THR A 37 -23.65 -10.47 7.23
C THR A 37 -22.32 -10.62 7.95
N THR A 38 -21.94 -11.85 8.29
CA THR A 38 -20.63 -12.14 8.89
C THR A 38 -19.47 -11.76 7.96
N LEU A 39 -19.58 -12.09 6.67
CA LEU A 39 -18.58 -11.73 5.67
C LEU A 39 -18.45 -10.21 5.51
N LEU A 40 -19.57 -9.50 5.43
CA LEU A 40 -19.57 -8.03 5.33
C LEU A 40 -19.00 -7.38 6.60
N GLN A 41 -19.30 -7.91 7.78
CA GLN A 41 -18.72 -7.44 9.03
C GLN A 41 -17.21 -7.67 9.07
N ASN A 42 -16.74 -8.85 8.67
CA ASN A 42 -15.31 -9.15 8.60
C ASN A 42 -14.61 -8.26 7.57
N GLN A 43 -15.22 -8.03 6.41
CA GLN A 43 -14.69 -7.13 5.38
C GLN A 43 -14.59 -5.69 5.91
N LYS A 44 -15.64 -5.20 6.60
CA LYS A 44 -15.62 -3.88 7.23
C LYS A 44 -14.55 -3.77 8.31
N SER A 45 -14.43 -4.78 9.16
CA SER A 45 -13.38 -4.82 10.19
C SER A 45 -11.97 -4.80 9.57
N LEU A 46 -11.74 -5.50 8.45
CA LEU A 46 -10.47 -5.45 7.73
C LEU A 46 -10.24 -4.07 7.08
N GLN A 47 -11.28 -3.44 6.57
CA GLN A 47 -11.20 -2.07 6.04
C GLN A 47 -10.88 -1.05 7.13
N ASP A 48 -11.49 -1.17 8.31
CA ASP A 48 -11.23 -0.30 9.47
C ASP A 48 -9.82 -0.51 10.01
N GLN A 49 -9.34 -1.77 10.05
CA GLN A 49 -7.94 -2.07 10.38
C GLN A 49 -6.96 -1.45 9.38
N LEU A 50 -7.26 -1.51 8.07
CA LEU A 50 -6.45 -0.88 7.03
C LEU A 50 -6.44 0.66 7.16
N ALA A 51 -7.58 1.27 7.51
CA ALA A 51 -7.66 2.70 7.75
C ALA A 51 -6.78 3.14 8.93
N ASN A 52 -6.78 2.36 10.02
CA ASN A 52 -5.93 2.63 11.19
C ASN A 52 -4.44 2.45 10.90
N LEU A 53 -4.05 1.46 10.09
CA LEU A 53 -2.65 1.28 9.64
C LEU A 53 -2.19 2.42 8.72
N LYS A 54 -3.09 2.98 7.90
CA LYS A 54 -2.80 4.18 7.11
C LYS A 54 -2.65 5.42 7.98
N GLN A 55 -3.36 5.50 9.11
CA GLN A 55 -3.31 6.66 10.01
C GLN A 55 -1.95 6.80 10.72
N SER A 56 -1.23 5.68 10.95
CA SER A 56 0.14 5.69 11.47
C SER A 56 1.22 6.11 10.45
N ASP A 57 0.83 6.35 9.19
CA ASP A 57 1.73 6.69 8.08
C ASP A 57 1.47 8.10 7.50
N VAL A 58 0.61 8.89 8.15
CA VAL A 58 0.23 10.25 7.70
C VAL A 58 1.06 11.35 8.38
N THR A 59 2.11 10.99 9.12
CA THR A 59 3.12 11.95 9.61
C THR A 59 4.50 11.77 8.98
N SER A 60 4.63 10.88 7.99
CA SER A 60 5.83 10.69 7.14
C SER A 60 5.63 11.26 5.72
N SER A 61 4.40 11.53 5.31
CA SER A 61 4.03 11.91 3.93
C SER A 61 4.38 13.35 3.52
N GLU A 62 4.88 14.19 4.42
CA GLU A 62 5.30 15.57 4.08
C GLU A 62 6.77 15.70 3.69
N LEU A 63 7.55 14.61 3.81
CA LEU A 63 8.98 14.60 3.53
C LEU A 63 9.36 14.04 2.15
N ASP A 64 8.45 13.36 1.44
CA ASP A 64 8.75 12.82 0.11
C ASP A 64 7.88 13.41 -1.02
N PRO A 65 8.11 14.67 -1.41
CA PRO A 65 7.41 15.30 -2.52
C PRO A 65 7.65 14.59 -3.86
N CYS A 66 8.71 13.79 -4.00
CA CYS A 66 8.96 13.02 -5.23
C CYS A 66 7.99 11.85 -5.39
N GLN A 67 7.46 11.28 -4.31
CA GLN A 67 6.48 10.21 -4.41
C GLN A 67 5.11 10.66 -4.93
N SER A 68 4.83 11.97 -4.84
CA SER A 68 3.61 12.59 -5.37
C SER A 68 3.76 13.19 -6.77
N ALA A 69 4.98 13.20 -7.31
CA ALA A 69 5.25 13.79 -8.62
C ALA A 69 4.83 12.83 -9.74
N ASN A 70 4.24 13.36 -10.82
CA ASN A 70 3.85 12.57 -12.00
C ASN A 70 4.90 12.60 -13.12
N SER A 71 5.97 13.37 -12.94
CA SER A 71 7.04 13.58 -13.93
C SER A 71 8.31 14.05 -13.24
N SER A 72 9.47 13.72 -13.80
CA SER A 72 10.75 14.21 -13.31
C SER A 72 10.81 15.74 -13.38
N GLY A 73 11.43 16.38 -12.38
CA GLY A 73 11.43 17.83 -12.29
C GLY A 73 11.86 18.39 -10.94
N LEU A 74 11.84 19.71 -10.83
CA LEU A 74 12.17 20.42 -9.60
C LEU A 74 11.02 20.36 -8.61
N VAL A 75 11.34 20.05 -7.36
CA VAL A 75 10.41 20.10 -6.23
C VAL A 75 11.01 20.91 -5.10
N HIS A 76 10.11 21.49 -4.29
CA HIS A 76 10.50 22.21 -3.08
C HIS A 76 10.23 21.32 -1.86
N LEU A 77 11.30 20.89 -1.19
CA LEU A 77 11.27 20.16 0.08
C LEU A 77 10.92 21.16 1.20
N LYS A 78 9.63 21.33 1.49
CA LYS A 78 9.13 22.37 2.41
C LYS A 78 9.77 22.31 3.79
N ASP A 79 9.89 21.10 4.36
CA ASP A 79 10.45 20.90 5.70
C ASP A 79 11.93 21.25 5.79
N LEU A 80 12.66 21.03 4.68
CA LEU A 80 14.08 21.33 4.58
C LEU A 80 14.35 22.75 4.07
N ARG A 81 13.32 23.42 3.52
CA ARG A 81 13.43 24.69 2.77
C ARG A 81 14.51 24.63 1.69
N LYS A 82 14.49 23.53 0.92
CA LYS A 82 15.47 23.21 -0.11
C LYS A 82 14.78 22.78 -1.38
N ASP A 83 15.38 23.11 -2.52
CA ASP A 83 14.96 22.55 -3.80
C ASP A 83 15.72 21.25 -4.06
N ALA A 84 15.05 20.29 -4.69
CA ALA A 84 15.62 19.02 -5.11
C ALA A 84 15.07 18.63 -6.48
N TYR A 85 15.78 17.75 -7.19
CA TYR A 85 15.30 17.19 -8.44
C TYR A 85 14.73 15.80 -8.18
N CYS A 86 13.48 15.59 -8.61
CA CYS A 86 12.85 14.28 -8.62
C CYS A 86 13.12 13.57 -9.94
N GLU A 87 13.53 12.32 -9.86
CA GLU A 87 13.61 11.41 -11.00
C GLU A 87 12.45 10.39 -10.91
N MET A 88 11.58 10.45 -11.91
CA MET A 88 10.39 9.60 -12.03
C MET A 88 10.52 8.55 -13.15
N ASP A 89 11.49 8.70 -14.06
CA ASP A 89 11.63 7.81 -15.22
C ASP A 89 12.47 6.54 -14.88
N PHE A 90 13.18 6.55 -13.75
CA PHE A 90 14.05 5.47 -13.30
C PHE A 90 13.39 4.65 -12.18
N LEU A 91 13.41 3.32 -12.31
CA LEU A 91 12.95 2.33 -11.30
C LEU A 91 11.71 2.78 -10.51
N GLU A 92 10.54 2.75 -11.17
CA GLU A 92 9.22 3.12 -10.64
C GLU A 92 9.07 4.58 -10.14
N GLY A 93 10.14 5.37 -10.22
CA GLY A 93 10.16 6.78 -9.83
C GLY A 93 10.21 7.00 -8.32
N GLY A 94 9.97 8.24 -7.91
CA GLY A 94 10.03 8.66 -6.50
C GLY A 94 11.43 8.97 -6.00
N TRP A 95 12.42 9.09 -6.89
CA TRP A 95 13.80 9.29 -6.48
C TRP A 95 14.11 10.76 -6.23
N ILE A 96 14.56 11.08 -5.02
CA ILE A 96 15.23 12.36 -4.74
C ILE A 96 16.69 12.25 -5.20
N VAL A 97 17.08 13.06 -6.18
CA VAL A 97 18.48 13.21 -6.54
C VAL A 97 19.15 14.15 -5.54
N PHE A 98 20.14 13.66 -4.80
CA PHE A 98 20.86 14.46 -3.79
C PHE A 98 22.25 14.91 -4.26
N GLN A 99 22.79 14.28 -5.30
CA GLN A 99 24.06 14.65 -5.93
C GLN A 99 23.97 14.45 -7.43
N GLN A 100 24.45 15.44 -8.18
CA GLN A 100 24.62 15.34 -9.62
C GLN A 100 25.93 16.01 -10.04
N GLN A 101 26.77 15.28 -10.77
CA GLN A 101 28.05 15.79 -11.26
C GLN A 101 28.27 15.38 -12.72
N GLN A 102 28.13 16.35 -13.62
CA GLN A 102 28.58 16.26 -15.00
C GLN A 102 30.07 16.54 -15.10
N VAL A 103 30.73 15.78 -15.98
CA VAL A 103 32.19 15.82 -16.23
C VAL A 103 32.65 17.16 -16.81
N ASN A 104 31.80 17.83 -17.59
CA ASN A 104 32.14 19.06 -18.32
C ASN A 104 31.69 20.36 -17.61
N SER A 105 31.31 20.27 -16.34
CA SER A 105 30.79 21.42 -15.60
C SER A 105 31.89 22.31 -15.04
N ALA A 106 31.58 23.61 -14.92
CA ALA A 106 32.43 24.59 -14.27
C ALA A 106 32.42 24.50 -12.73
N LEU A 107 31.47 23.76 -12.13
CA LEU A 107 31.35 23.64 -10.68
C LEU A 107 32.34 22.61 -10.10
N SER A 108 33.27 23.08 -9.26
CA SER A 108 34.17 22.21 -8.50
C SER A 108 33.43 21.51 -7.36
N PHE A 109 33.68 20.21 -7.20
CA PHE A 109 33.27 19.43 -6.03
C PHE A 109 34.34 19.40 -4.94
N ASN A 110 35.55 19.92 -5.19
CA ASN A 110 36.56 20.02 -4.15
C ASN A 110 36.33 21.28 -3.31
N LEU A 111 35.34 21.21 -2.42
CA LEU A 111 34.85 22.30 -1.58
C LEU A 111 35.04 21.98 -0.10
N ASN A 112 34.95 23.02 0.74
CA ASN A 112 35.17 22.86 2.17
C ASN A 112 33.97 22.20 2.88
N TRP A 113 34.18 21.83 4.15
CA TRP A 113 33.18 21.17 4.98
C TRP A 113 31.87 21.95 5.09
N ALA A 114 31.92 23.28 5.23
CA ALA A 114 30.71 24.08 5.38
C ALA A 114 29.84 24.01 4.12
N GLN A 115 30.45 23.99 2.94
CA GLN A 115 29.73 23.84 1.67
C GLN A 115 29.14 22.42 1.53
N TYR A 116 29.89 21.38 1.88
CA TYR A 116 29.33 20.02 1.89
C TYR A 116 28.21 19.84 2.92
N ARG A 117 28.30 20.52 4.06
CA ARG A 117 27.25 20.48 5.08
C ARG A 117 25.95 21.13 4.58
N LEU A 118 26.05 22.32 3.97
CA LEU A 118 24.91 23.12 3.54
C LEU A 118 24.38 22.81 2.15
N GLY A 119 25.21 22.27 1.25
CA GLY A 119 24.91 22.12 -0.17
C GLY A 119 25.48 23.24 -1.05
N PHE A 120 25.63 22.97 -2.34
CA PHE A 120 26.15 23.90 -3.34
C PHE A 120 25.70 23.49 -4.76
N GLY A 121 25.85 24.42 -5.72
CA GLY A 121 25.45 24.23 -7.10
C GLY A 121 24.00 24.62 -7.38
N THR A 122 23.54 24.29 -8.59
CA THR A 122 22.18 24.60 -9.07
C THR A 122 21.43 23.31 -9.27
N VAL A 123 20.23 23.21 -8.73
CA VAL A 123 19.39 22.02 -8.88
C VAL A 123 18.77 22.02 -10.29
N GLY A 124 18.86 20.90 -11.00
CA GLY A 124 18.28 20.75 -12.33
C GLY A 124 18.71 19.45 -13.01
N LYS A 125 17.96 19.03 -14.04
CA LYS A 125 18.18 17.76 -14.76
C LYS A 125 19.60 17.60 -15.32
N ASP A 126 20.21 18.70 -15.72
CA ASP A 126 21.53 18.72 -16.37
C ASP A 126 22.51 19.66 -15.64
N GLU A 127 22.25 19.90 -14.36
CA GLU A 127 23.06 20.82 -13.55
C GLU A 127 23.88 20.05 -12.52
N ASN A 128 24.97 20.68 -12.08
CA ASN A 128 25.80 20.13 -11.03
C ASN A 128 25.38 20.69 -9.68
N TYR A 129 25.09 19.79 -8.74
CA TYR A 129 24.80 20.18 -7.38
C TYR A 129 25.03 19.07 -6.36
N TRP A 130 25.10 19.53 -5.12
CA TRP A 130 25.09 18.73 -3.91
C TRP A 130 24.02 19.30 -2.99
N LEU A 131 23.03 18.50 -2.61
CA LEU A 131 21.90 18.95 -1.80
C LEU A 131 22.33 19.47 -0.41
N GLY A 132 23.37 18.83 0.16
CA GLY A 132 23.89 19.12 1.49
C GLY A 132 23.74 17.92 2.43
N LEU A 133 24.70 17.73 3.33
CA LEU A 133 24.64 16.65 4.33
C LEU A 133 23.54 16.86 5.36
N GLU A 134 23.26 18.11 5.76
CA GLU A 134 22.17 18.41 6.72
C GLU A 134 20.79 18.01 6.15
N PRO A 135 20.41 18.39 4.91
CA PRO A 135 19.20 17.90 4.27
C PRO A 135 19.17 16.38 4.09
N VAL A 136 20.26 15.78 3.60
CA VAL A 136 20.33 14.32 3.37
C VAL A 136 20.16 13.54 4.68
N HIS A 137 20.78 14.01 5.77
CA HIS A 137 20.61 13.41 7.09
C HIS A 137 19.14 13.46 7.55
N GLN A 138 18.46 14.58 7.35
CA GLN A 138 17.04 14.71 7.72
C GLN A 138 16.14 13.76 6.92
N ILE A 139 16.36 13.65 5.60
CA ILE A 139 15.61 12.73 4.71
C ILE A 139 15.84 11.26 5.10
N THR A 140 17.07 10.90 5.46
CA THR A 140 17.43 9.50 5.76
C THR A 140 17.14 9.09 7.20
N ASN A 141 16.94 10.05 8.11
CA ASN A 141 16.63 9.80 9.52
C ASN A 141 15.12 9.78 9.80
N SER A 142 14.27 10.03 8.80
CA SER A 142 12.81 9.99 8.90
C SER A 142 12.18 8.65 8.50
N GLY A 143 12.98 7.60 8.29
CA GLY A 143 12.55 6.25 7.92
C GLY A 143 12.42 5.29 9.10
#